data_AF-A0A432C271-F1
#
_entry.id   AF-A0A432C271-F1
#
_cell.length_a   1.000
_cell.length_b   1.000
_cell.length_c   1.000
_cell.angle_alpha   90.00
_cell.angle_beta   90.00
_cell.angle_gamma   90.00
#
_symmetry.space_group_name_H-M   'P 1'
#
loop_
_entity.id
_entity.type
_entity.pdbx_description
1 polymer ?
#
loop_
_entity_poly.entity_id
_entity_poly.type
_entity_poly.pdbx_seq_one_letter_code
_entity_poly.pdbx_strand_id
1 'polypeptide(L)' 'QSEFAAILTCSSADQGCPFIAGAELRIPITFEDPKAFDNTPQQAEKYEERSVQIATEMFYVFSQIKS' A
#
# COMPACT_ATOMS: atom_id res chain seq x y z
N GLN A 1 -21.97 9.99 5.62
CA GLN A 1 -20.82 10.67 5.00
C GLN A 1 -19.69 9.67 5.00
N SER A 2 -19.17 9.26 3.85
CA SER A 2 -17.93 8.48 3.76
C SER A 2 -16.80 9.49 3.64
N GLU A 3 -15.84 9.48 4.57
CA GLU A 3 -14.81 10.54 4.66
C GLU A 3 -13.39 10.02 4.39
N PHE A 4 -13.24 8.84 3.79
CA PHE A 4 -11.91 8.30 3.51
C PHE A 4 -11.82 7.50 2.21
N ALA A 5 -10.63 7.52 1.62
CA ALA A 5 -10.22 6.61 0.56
C ALA A 5 -9.45 5.42 1.18
N ALA A 6 -9.68 4.23 0.68
CA ALA A 6 -8.95 3.04 1.07
C ALA A 6 -7.87 2.71 0.03
N ILE A 7 -6.61 2.64 0.49
CA ILE A 7 -5.45 2.27 -0.32
C ILE A 7 -5.12 0.81 -0.06
N LEU A 8 -4.95 0.03 -1.13
CA LEU A 8 -4.66 -1.41 -1.04
C LEU A 8 -3.25 -1.65 -1.57
N THR A 9 -2.33 -1.96 -0.67
CA THR A 9 -0.88 -1.95 -0.90
C THR A 9 -0.33 -3.22 -1.54
N CYS A 10 -1.09 -4.32 -1.60
CA CYS A 10 -0.65 -5.54 -2.26
C CYS A 10 -1.81 -6.23 -2.97
N SER A 11 -1.50 -7.05 -3.96
CA SER A 11 -2.50 -7.81 -4.73
C SER A 11 -3.35 -8.73 -3.83
N SER A 12 -2.76 -9.29 -2.77
CA SER A 12 -3.49 -10.08 -1.77
C SER A 12 -4.54 -9.25 -1.02
N ALA A 13 -4.21 -8.02 -0.63
CA ALA A 13 -5.17 -7.11 0.02
C ALA A 13 -6.26 -6.65 -0.96
N ASP A 14 -5.87 -6.40 -2.22
CA ASP A 14 -6.80 -6.07 -3.30
C ASP A 14 -7.81 -7.20 -3.54
N GLN A 15 -7.38 -8.45 -3.64
CA GLN A 15 -8.30 -9.57 -3.84
C GLN A 15 -9.07 -9.96 -2.56
N GLY A 16 -8.46 -9.80 -1.39
CA GLY A 16 -9.05 -10.21 -0.10
C GLY A 16 -10.19 -9.32 0.38
N CYS A 17 -10.19 -8.03 -0.03
CA CYS A 17 -11.22 -7.06 0.36
C CYS A 17 -11.77 -6.33 -0.89
N PRO A 18 -12.66 -6.96 -1.66
CA PRO A 18 -13.26 -6.34 -2.85
C PRO A 18 -14.21 -5.19 -2.49
N PHE A 19 -14.72 -5.14 -1.26
CA PHE A 19 -15.60 -4.11 -0.77
C PHE A 19 -15.15 -3.60 0.59
N ILE A 20 -14.98 -2.29 0.72
CA ILE A 20 -14.67 -1.61 1.98
C ILE A 20 -15.83 -0.66 2.27
N ALA A 21 -16.69 -1.05 3.21
CA ALA A 21 -17.87 -0.28 3.56
C ALA A 21 -17.48 1.12 4.06
N GLY A 22 -18.07 2.15 3.46
CA GLY A 22 -17.83 3.54 3.85
C GLY A 22 -16.56 4.16 3.27
N ALA A 23 -15.79 3.46 2.44
CA ALA A 23 -14.75 4.09 1.62
C ALA A 23 -15.39 4.73 0.37
N GLU A 24 -15.08 6.01 0.12
CA GLU A 24 -15.55 6.72 -1.09
C GLU A 24 -14.79 6.28 -2.34
N LEU A 25 -13.48 6.03 -2.17
CA LEU A 25 -12.58 5.53 -3.21
C LEU A 25 -11.85 4.31 -2.70
N ARG A 26 -11.64 3.35 -3.62
CA ARG A 26 -10.85 2.14 -3.40
C ARG A 26 -9.73 2.12 -4.43
N ILE A 27 -8.50 2.37 -3.99
CA ILE A 27 -7.36 2.62 -4.87
C ILE A 27 -6.34 1.49 -4.69
N PRO A 28 -6.21 0.56 -5.65
CA PRO A 28 -5.18 -0.46 -5.61
C PRO A 28 -3.83 0.15 -6.01
N ILE A 29 -2.86 0.08 -5.10
CA ILE A 29 -1.45 0.37 -5.33
C ILE A 29 -0.68 -0.90 -5.01
N THR A 30 -0.60 -1.81 -5.97
CA THR A 30 -0.05 -3.14 -5.74
C THR A 30 1.48 -3.10 -5.72
N PHE A 31 2.07 -3.11 -4.52
CA PHE A 31 3.48 -3.39 -4.33
C PHE A 31 3.75 -4.90 -4.36
N GLU A 32 4.94 -5.28 -4.79
CA GLU A 32 5.41 -6.66 -4.62
C GLU A 32 5.59 -6.97 -3.13
N ASP A 33 4.96 -8.04 -2.67
CA ASP A 33 5.01 -8.44 -1.26
C ASP A 33 6.43 -8.91 -0.90
N PRO A 34 7.15 -8.21 0.01
CA PRO A 34 8.52 -8.58 0.35
C PRO A 34 8.60 -9.93 1.07
N LYS A 35 7.46 -10.48 1.51
CA LYS A 35 7.32 -11.84 2.03
C LYS A 35 7.83 -12.92 1.07
N ALA A 36 7.90 -12.64 -0.24
CA ALA A 36 8.54 -13.52 -1.21
C ALA A 36 10.02 -13.83 -0.87
N PHE A 37 10.65 -13.00 -0.04
CA PHE A 37 12.03 -13.13 0.41
C PHE A 37 12.16 -13.66 1.85
N ASP A 38 11.07 -14.15 2.47
CA ASP A 38 11.12 -14.75 3.80
C ASP A 38 12.13 -15.90 3.86
N ASN A 39 12.95 -15.90 4.93
CA ASN A 39 14.02 -16.87 5.17
C ASN A 39 15.15 -16.85 4.12
N THR A 40 15.24 -15.80 3.30
CA THR A 40 16.36 -15.57 2.39
C THR A 40 17.35 -14.55 2.99
N PRO A 41 18.63 -14.55 2.57
CA PRO A 41 19.58 -13.51 2.95
C PRO A 41 19.15 -12.08 2.58
N GLN A 42 18.26 -11.93 1.59
CA GLN A 42 17.79 -10.64 1.08
C GLN A 42 16.56 -10.11 1.83
N GLN A 43 16.04 -10.83 2.83
CA GLN A 43 14.81 -10.44 3.52
C GLN A 43 14.86 -9.00 4.05
N ALA A 44 15.90 -8.64 4.81
CA ALA A 44 16.00 -7.30 5.40
C ALA A 44 16.00 -6.19 4.34
N GLU A 45 16.82 -6.36 3.29
CA GLU A 45 16.93 -5.42 2.17
C GLU A 45 15.59 -5.24 1.45
N LYS A 46 14.90 -6.35 1.15
CA LYS A 46 13.66 -6.30 0.36
C LYS A 46 12.49 -5.70 1.13
N TYR A 47 12.43 -5.91 2.44
CA TYR A 47 11.48 -5.25 3.33
C TYR A 47 11.76 -3.74 3.44
N GLU A 48 13.02 -3.33 3.58
CA GLU A 48 13.41 -1.92 3.61
C GLU A 48 13.07 -1.21 2.29
N GLU A 49 13.44 -1.80 1.16
CA GLU A 49 13.18 -1.25 -0.17
C GLU A 49 11.67 -1.04 -0.39
N ARG A 50 10.82 -1.98 0.07
CA ARG A 50 9.35 -1.85 0.02
C ARG A 50 8.81 -0.79 0.96
N SER A 51 9.34 -0.70 2.17
CA SER A 51 8.95 0.33 3.12
C SER A 51 9.24 1.74 2.58
N VAL A 52 10.41 1.94 1.97
CA VAL A 52 10.80 3.23 1.38
C VAL A 52 9.93 3.59 0.18
N GLN A 53 9.62 2.60 -0.67
CA GLN A 53 8.72 2.80 -1.81
C GLN A 53 7.33 3.27 -1.36
N ILE A 54 6.71 2.55 -0.41
CA ILE A 54 5.39 2.91 0.15
C ILE A 54 5.43 4.32 0.76
N ALA A 55 6.45 4.62 1.58
CA ALA A 55 6.59 5.91 2.23
C ALA A 55 6.73 7.06 1.22
N THR A 56 7.46 6.85 0.12
CA THR A 56 7.66 7.84 -0.94
C THR A 56 6.35 8.17 -1.64
N GLU A 57 5.56 7.16 -1.99
CA GLU A 57 4.27 7.37 -2.65
C GLU A 57 3.27 8.06 -1.72
N MET A 58 3.19 7.64 -0.45
CA MET A 58 2.31 8.30 0.52
C MET A 58 2.73 9.75 0.73
N PHE A 59 4.03 10.01 0.91
CA PHE A 59 4.55 11.37 1.02
C PHE A 59 4.14 12.23 -0.18
N TYR A 60 4.31 11.70 -1.40
CA TYR A 60 3.89 12.42 -2.61
C TYR A 60 2.39 12.72 -2.60
N VAL A 61 1.52 11.73 -2.33
CA VAL A 61 0.06 11.93 -2.28
C VAL A 61 -0.30 13.02 -1.28
N PHE A 62 0.20 12.93 -0.04
CA PHE A 62 -0.08 13.92 0.99
C PHE A 62 0.50 15.31 0.66
N SER A 63 1.61 15.38 -0.09
CA SER A 63 2.16 16.66 -0.56
C SER A 63 1.27 17.36 -1.60
N GLN A 64 0.41 16.62 -2.31
CA GLN A 64 -0.49 17.18 -3.33
C GLN A 64 -1.82 17.68 -2.74
N ILE A 65 -2.12 17.36 -1.48
CA ILE A 65 -3.34 17.81 -0.81
C ILE A 65 -3.18 19.29 -0.48
N LYS A 66 -4.02 20.13 -1.09
CA LYS A 66 -4.11 21.56 -0.78
C LYS A 66 -5.09 21.76 0.37
N SER A 67 -4.65 22.43 1.42
CA SER A 67 -5.49 22.89 2.53
C SER A 67 -6.25 24.17 2.18
#